data_AF-A0A386Z7U9-F1
#
_entry.id   AF-A0A386Z7U9-F1
#
_cell.length_a   1.000
_cell.length_b   1.000
_cell.length_c   1.000
_cell.angle_alpha   90.00
_cell.angle_beta   90.00
_cell.angle_gamma   90.00
#
_symmetry.space_group_name_H-M   'P 1'
#
loop_
_entity.id
_entity.type
_entity.pdbx_description
1 polymer ?
#
loop_
_entity_poly.entity_id
_entity_poly.type
_entity_poly.pdbx_seq_one_letter_code
_entity_poly.pdbx_strand_id
1 'polypeptide(L)' 'MRYDTIIDATAADGRTVRGVLHGVDSYRDSGILAVEAAVRLAGGSAKPGVLATAEAFDAAEFLNSLAPHGLTWETTAD' A
#
# COMPACT_ATOMS: atom_id res chain seq x y z
N MET A 1 -17.92 3.73 2.96
CA MET A 1 -17.94 4.87 2.00
C MET A 1 -16.74 4.69 1.08
N ARG A 2 -16.91 4.71 -0.25
CA ARG A 2 -15.77 4.63 -1.17
C ARG A 2 -14.88 5.87 -1.04
N TYR A 3 -13.57 5.69 -1.17
CA TYR A 3 -12.58 6.76 -1.07
C TYR A 3 -11.40 6.49 -1.99
N ASP A 4 -10.70 7.56 -2.36
CA ASP A 4 -9.42 7.49 -3.05
C ASP A 4 -8.35 8.14 -2.19
N THR A 5 -7.16 7.52 -2.13
CA THR A 5 -5.94 8.15 -1.59
C THR A 5 -5.04 8.47 -2.75
N ILE A 6 -4.70 9.76 -2.90
CA ILE A 6 -3.85 10.26 -3.98
C ILE A 6 -2.49 10.62 -3.40
N ILE A 7 -1.43 10.17 -4.05
CA ILE A 7 -0.04 10.47 -3.70
C ILE A 7 0.64 11.04 -4.93
N ASP A 8 1.18 12.25 -4.81
CA ASP A 8 2.06 12.85 -5.83
C ASP A 8 3.51 12.78 -5.37
N ALA A 9 4.37 12.24 -6.22
CA ALA A 9 5.80 12.15 -6.00
C ALA A 9 6.53 12.96 -7.08
N THR A 10 7.40 13.88 -6.65
CA THR A 10 8.27 14.65 -7.54
C THR A 10 9.72 14.25 -7.29
N ALA A 11 10.42 13.83 -8.34
CA ALA A 11 11.84 13.53 -8.29
C ALA A 11 12.70 14.81 -8.36
N ALA A 12 13.96 14.71 -7.96
CA ALA A 12 14.89 15.84 -7.98
C ALA A 12 15.13 16.42 -9.40
N ASP A 13 14.90 15.63 -10.44
CA ASP A 13 14.98 16.04 -11.85
C ASP A 13 13.66 16.61 -12.40
N GLY A 14 12.65 16.78 -11.55
CA GLY A 14 11.36 17.37 -11.89
C GLY A 14 10.34 16.38 -12.46
N ARG A 15 10.68 15.10 -12.67
CA ARG A 15 9.69 14.08 -13.07
C ARG A 15 8.62 13.90 -11.99
N THR A 16 7.38 13.75 -12.40
CA THR A 16 6.24 13.50 -11.51
C THR A 16 5.62 12.14 -11.74
N VAL A 17 5.21 11.51 -10.64
CA VAL A 17 4.39 10.28 -10.66
C VAL A 17 3.25 10.48 -9.68
N ARG A 18 2.03 10.15 -10.12
CA ARG A 18 0.85 10.08 -9.26
C ARG A 18 0.50 8.62 -9.00
N GLY A 19 0.29 8.27 -7.74
CA GLY A 19 -0.34 7.03 -7.32
C GLY A 19 -1.76 7.28 -6.82
N VAL A 20 -2.68 6.39 -7.16
CA VAL A 20 -4.05 6.41 -6.65
C VAL A 20 -4.38 5.04 -6.06
N LEU A 21 -4.84 5.02 -4.82
CA LEU A 21 -5.41 3.85 -4.16
C LEU A 21 -6.92 4.04 -4.05
N HIS A 22 -7.69 3.09 -4.56
CA HIS A 22 -9.15 3.05 -4.48
C HIS A 22 -9.57 2.12 -3.34
N GLY A 23 -10.39 2.62 -2.41
CA GLY A 23 -10.89 1.89 -1.25
C GLY A 23 -12.41 1.90 -1.12
N VAL A 24 -12.94 0.99 -0.30
CA VAL A 24 -14.37 0.75 -0.13
C VAL A 24 -14.89 1.35 1.18
N ASP A 25 -14.06 1.31 2.22
CA ASP A 25 -14.35 1.85 3.53
C ASP A 25 -13.07 2.02 4.34
N SER A 26 -12.68 3.26 4.62
CA SER A 26 -11.34 3.55 5.17
C SER A 26 -11.07 2.89 6.52
N TYR A 27 -12.08 2.68 7.35
CA TYR A 27 -11.92 2.03 8.65
C TYR A 27 -11.74 0.52 8.50
N ARG A 28 -12.61 -0.14 7.71
CA ARG A 28 -12.46 -1.57 7.35
C ARG A 28 -11.11 -1.83 6.69
N ASP A 29 -10.75 -0.98 5.74
CA ASP A 29 -9.58 -1.14 4.89
C ASP A 29 -8.28 -0.95 5.70
N SER A 30 -8.27 -0.08 6.71
CA SER A 30 -7.19 0.00 7.70
C SER A 30 -6.98 -1.31 8.47
N GLY A 31 -8.07 -1.99 8.83
CA GLY A 31 -8.01 -3.30 9.48
C GLY A 31 -7.41 -4.38 8.58
N ILE A 32 -7.80 -4.39 7.29
CA ILE A 32 -7.26 -5.33 6.29
C ILE A 32 -5.75 -5.12 6.11
N LEU A 33 -5.28 -3.87 6.00
CA LEU A 33 -3.86 -3.53 5.90
C LEU A 33 -3.06 -4.07 7.10
N ALA A 34 -3.57 -3.91 8.32
CA ALA A 34 -2.92 -4.41 9.52
C ALA A 34 -2.86 -5.94 9.57
N VAL A 35 -3.93 -6.63 9.14
CA VAL A 35 -3.98 -8.10 9.08
C VAL A 35 -3.00 -8.63 8.05
N GLU A 36 -2.93 -8.04 6.85
CA GLU A 36 -1.97 -8.46 5.82
C GLU A 36 -0.52 -8.36 6.33
N ALA A 37 -0.18 -7.25 7.00
CA ALA A 37 1.12 -7.10 7.63
C ALA A 37 1.37 -8.18 8.69
N ALA A 38 0.39 -8.47 9.54
CA ALA A 38 0.50 -9.51 10.57
C ALA A 38 0.69 -10.92 9.97
N VAL A 39 -0.02 -11.24 8.89
CA VAL A 39 0.12 -12.53 8.18
C VAL A 39 1.53 -12.67 7.60
N ARG A 40 2.07 -11.64 6.94
CA ARG A 40 3.44 -11.65 6.40
C ARG A 40 4.50 -11.76 7.51
N LEU A 41 4.29 -11.08 8.64
CA LEU A 41 5.17 -11.20 9.80
C LEU A 41 5.17 -12.63 10.35
N ALA A 42 3.99 -13.23 10.51
CA ALA A 42 3.87 -14.62 10.96
C ALA A 42 4.50 -15.62 9.96
N GLY A 43 4.49 -15.29 8.67
CA GLY A 43 5.17 -16.06 7.61
C GLY A 43 6.70 -15.91 7.58
N GLY A 44 7.28 -15.04 8.42
CA GLY A 44 8.73 -14.81 8.45
C GLY A 44 9.25 -13.92 7.32
N SER A 45 8.37 -13.16 6.67
CA SER A 45 8.71 -12.38 5.47
C SER A 45 9.41 -11.05 5.75
N ALA A 46 9.63 -10.67 7.02
CA ALA A 46 10.26 -9.41 7.40
C ALA A 46 11.50 -9.59 8.28
N LYS A 47 12.42 -8.62 8.19
CA LYS A 47 13.57 -8.53 9.10
C LYS A 47 13.11 -8.14 10.51
N PRO A 48 13.75 -8.63 11.58
CA PRO A 48 13.47 -8.17 12.94
C PRO A 48 13.73 -6.67 13.10
N GLY A 49 12.84 -5.95 13.78
CA GLY A 49 13.02 -4.53 14.09
C GLY A 49 11.70 -3.76 14.23
N VAL A 50 11.81 -2.45 14.43
CA VAL A 50 10.69 -1.49 14.31
C VAL A 50 10.80 -0.87 12.93
N LEU A 51 9.99 -1.36 12.00
CA LEU A 51 10.03 -0.99 10.58
C LEU A 51 8.68 -0.41 10.17
N ALA A 52 8.71 0.58 9.28
CA ALA A 52 7.53 0.94 8.52
C ALA A 52 7.16 -0.18 7.54
N THR A 53 5.88 -0.26 7.16
CA THR A 53 5.38 -1.26 6.20
C THR A 53 6.18 -1.26 4.89
N ALA A 54 6.52 -0.07 4.38
CA ALA A 54 7.30 0.10 3.15
C ALA A 54 8.79 -0.29 3.27
N GLU A 55 9.32 -0.40 4.50
CA GLU A 55 10.67 -0.91 4.75
C GLU A 55 10.69 -2.43 4.94
N ALA A 56 9.57 -2.99 5.42
CA ALA A 56 9.43 -4.40 5.74
C ALA A 56 9.03 -5.26 4.54
N PHE A 57 8.27 -4.72 3.58
CA PHE A 57 7.67 -5.47 2.49
C PHE A 57 7.85 -4.79 1.13
N ASP A 58 7.84 -5.59 0.06
CA ASP A 58 7.71 -5.05 -1.29
C ASP A 58 6.33 -4.38 -1.46
N ALA A 59 6.33 -3.13 -1.92
CA ALA A 59 5.12 -2.32 -1.98
C ALA A 59 4.10 -2.86 -3.01
N ALA A 60 4.56 -3.28 -4.18
CA ALA A 60 3.67 -3.76 -5.23
C ALA A 60 3.05 -5.10 -4.85
N GLU A 61 3.84 -6.03 -4.32
CA GLU A 61 3.34 -7.31 -3.83
C GLU A 61 2.33 -7.14 -2.70
N PHE A 62 2.60 -6.25 -1.73
CA PHE A 62 1.70 -5.95 -0.63
C PHE A 62 0.39 -5.32 -1.13
N LEU A 63 0.45 -4.29 -1.99
CA LEU A 63 -0.77 -3.64 -2.47
C LEU A 63 -1.60 -4.55 -3.39
N ASN A 64 -0.95 -5.41 -4.18
CA ASN A 64 -1.64 -6.37 -5.04
C ASN A 64 -2.40 -7.45 -4.26
N SER A 65 -1.91 -7.86 -3.07
CA SER A 65 -2.60 -8.86 -2.25
C SER A 65 -3.93 -8.35 -1.67
N LEU A 66 -4.17 -7.04 -1.69
CA LEU A 66 -5.38 -6.41 -1.16
C LEU A 66 -6.53 -6.37 -2.17
N ALA A 67 -6.26 -6.64 -3.46
CA ALA A 67 -7.26 -6.60 -4.53
C ALA A 67 -8.50 -7.47 -4.26
N PRO A 68 -8.40 -8.70 -3.72
CA PRO A 68 -9.56 -9.51 -3.34
C PRO A 68 -10.48 -8.86 -2.30
N HIS A 69 -9.98 -7.87 -1.55
CA HIS A 69 -10.74 -7.15 -0.54
C HIS A 69 -11.34 -5.83 -1.03
N GLY A 70 -11.14 -5.50 -2.32
CA GLY A 70 -11.66 -4.30 -2.96
C GLY A 70 -10.72 -3.10 -2.91
N LEU A 71 -9.46 -3.30 -2.52
CA LEU A 71 -8.42 -2.27 -2.57
C LEU A 71 -7.58 -2.44 -3.84
N THR A 72 -7.62 -1.47 -4.73
CA THR A 72 -6.84 -1.49 -5.98
C THR A 72 -6.01 -0.22 -6.11
N TRP A 73 -4.90 -0.28 -6.82
CA TRP A 73 -4.01 0.87 -7.00
C TRP A 73 -3.53 0.99 -8.44
N GLU A 74 -3.19 2.21 -8.82
CA GLU A 74 -2.58 2.52 -10.11
C GLU A 74 -1.56 3.65 -9.96
N THR A 75 -0.64 3.75 -10.92
CA THR A 75 0.30 4.86 -11.02
C THR A 75 0.34 5.41 -12.44
N THR A 76 0.40 6.73 -12.56
CA THR A 76 0.59 7.44 -13.82
C THR A 76 1.85 8.31 -13.74
N ALA A 77 2.72 8.21 -14.74
CA ALA A 77 3.83 9.15 -14.92
C ALA A 77 3.42 10.20 -15.95
N ASP A 78 3.73 11.46 -15.67
CA ASP A 78 3.58 12.57 -16.64
C ASP A 78 4.80 12.68 -17.56
#